data_AF-A0A2M8MBK3-F1
#
_entry.id   AF-A0A2M8MBK3-F1
#
_cell.length_a   1.000
_cell.length_b   1.000
_cell.length_c   1.000
_cell.angle_alpha   90.00
_cell.angle_beta   90.00
_cell.angle_gamma   90.00
#
_symmetry.space_group_name_H-M   'P 1'
#
loop_
_entity.id
_entity.type
_entity.pdbx_description
1 polymer ?
#
loop_
_entity_poly.entity_id
_entity_poly.type
_entity_poly.pdbx_seq_one_letter_code
_entity_poly.pdbx_strand_id
1 'polypeptide(L)'
;MPPNYLDNHAYRRQAPLSPENRARGEASAGLVRKELEKVREEGDLGDERITAALRRLGCGEEHGVHIGHGFYSVYTGDACVSGNVSEDELTVRVHGRYIEPQPGTGPCVRNQGGH
;
A
#
# COMPACT_ATOMS: atom_id res chain seq x y z
N MET A 1 30.09 8.07 24.24
CA MET A 1 29.74 7.67 22.87
C MET A 1 28.47 8.41 22.50
N PRO A 2 28.45 9.27 21.48
CA PRO A 2 27.21 9.89 21.04
C PRO A 2 26.26 8.81 20.52
N PRO A 3 24.93 8.93 20.71
CA PRO A 3 23.99 7.96 20.18
C PRO A 3 24.10 7.93 18.65
N ASN A 4 24.34 6.74 18.10
CA ASN A 4 24.38 6.50 16.66
C ASN A 4 22.96 6.70 16.08
N TYR A 5 22.69 7.91 15.60
CA TYR A 5 21.45 8.26 14.88
C TYR A 5 21.32 7.57 13.50
N LEU A 6 22.29 6.75 13.10
CA LEU A 6 22.32 6.03 11.82
C LEU A 6 21.56 4.68 11.84
N ASP A 7 21.19 4.17 13.02
CA ASP A 7 20.57 2.82 13.18
C ASP A 7 19.09 2.86 13.56
N ASN A 8 18.45 4.01 13.51
CA ASN A 8 17.03 4.12 13.85
C ASN A 8 16.15 3.81 12.63
N HIS A 9 16.21 2.59 12.11
CA HIS A 9 15.28 2.08 11.09
C HIS A 9 13.85 1.83 11.64
N ALA A 10 13.54 2.34 12.84
CA ALA A 10 12.22 2.23 13.47
C ALA A 10 11.08 2.73 12.56
N TYR A 11 11.32 3.79 11.79
CA TYR A 11 10.36 4.33 10.82
C TYR A 11 10.04 3.38 9.65
N ARG A 12 10.87 2.35 9.41
CA ARG A 12 10.63 1.29 8.42
C ARG A 12 9.96 0.05 9.03
N ARG A 13 9.81 -0.01 10.36
CA ARG A 13 9.22 -1.18 11.02
C ARG A 13 7.73 -1.25 10.70
N GLN A 14 7.32 -2.46 10.32
CA GLN A 14 5.93 -2.82 10.11
C GLN A 14 5.46 -3.61 11.33
N ALA A 15 4.19 -3.44 11.71
CA ALA A 15 3.55 -4.32 12.67
C ALA A 15 3.60 -5.76 12.13
N PRO A 16 3.91 -6.77 12.95
CA PRO A 16 3.89 -8.15 12.49
C PRO A 16 2.46 -8.54 12.06
N LEU A 17 2.36 -9.24 10.93
CA LEU A 17 1.11 -9.86 10.51
C LEU A 17 1.01 -11.26 11.12
N SER A 18 -0.15 -11.56 11.73
CA SER A 18 -0.49 -12.95 12.03
C SER A 18 -0.61 -13.75 10.72
N PRO A 19 -0.41 -15.08 10.75
CA PRO A 19 -0.62 -15.93 9.57
C PRO A 19 -2.03 -15.78 8.98
N GLU A 20 -3.05 -15.61 9.83
CA GLU A 20 -4.44 -15.38 9.40
C GLU A 20 -4.59 -14.05 8.65
N ASN A 21 -4.10 -12.96 9.23
CA ASN A 21 -4.19 -11.64 8.59
C ASN A 21 -3.37 -11.58 7.31
N ARG A 22 -2.25 -12.31 7.24
CA ARG A 22 -1.47 -12.45 6.01
C ARG A 22 -2.28 -13.17 4.94
N ALA A 23 -2.91 -14.30 5.25
CA ALA A 23 -3.73 -15.04 4.29
C ALA A 23 -4.92 -14.19 3.79
N ARG A 24 -5.58 -13.44 4.67
CA ARG A 24 -6.63 -12.48 4.28
C ARG A 24 -6.09 -11.37 3.39
N GLY A 25 -4.95 -10.79 3.76
CA GLY A 25 -4.28 -9.78 2.95
C GLY A 25 -3.88 -10.29 1.57
N GLU A 26 -3.41 -11.53 1.45
CA GLU A 26 -3.07 -12.17 0.18
C GLU A 26 -4.33 -12.42 -0.68
N ALA A 27 -5.46 -12.79 -0.07
CA ALA A 27 -6.74 -12.86 -0.78
C ALA A 27 -7.19 -11.48 -1.30
N SER A 28 -7.12 -10.43 -0.47
CA SER A 28 -7.40 -9.06 -0.90
C SER A 28 -6.44 -8.58 -1.99
N ALA A 29 -5.15 -8.91 -1.88
CA ALA A 29 -4.15 -8.61 -2.90
C ALA A 29 -4.48 -9.25 -4.25
N GLY A 30 -5.03 -10.47 -4.25
CA GLY A 30 -5.52 -11.11 -5.49
C GLY A 30 -6.66 -10.34 -6.15
N LEU A 31 -7.60 -9.81 -5.36
CA LEU A 31 -8.71 -8.98 -5.87
C LEU A 31 -8.21 -7.65 -6.42
N VAL A 32 -7.33 -6.97 -5.66
CA VAL A 32 -6.70 -5.71 -6.08
C VAL A 32 -5.91 -5.90 -7.36
N ARG A 33 -5.09 -6.95 -7.43
CA ARG A 33 -4.33 -7.29 -8.64
C ARG A 33 -5.25 -7.39 -9.84
N LYS A 34 -6.29 -8.21 -9.75
CA LYS A 34 -7.22 -8.45 -10.87
C LYS A 34 -7.93 -7.18 -11.35
N GLU A 35 -8.30 -6.29 -10.43
CA GLU A 35 -8.95 -5.04 -10.82
C GLU A 35 -7.96 -4.05 -11.44
N LEU A 36 -6.73 -3.96 -10.93
CA LEU A 36 -5.67 -3.11 -11.49
C LEU A 36 -5.10 -3.66 -12.81
N GLU A 37 -5.15 -4.97 -13.05
CA GLU A 37 -4.82 -5.56 -14.35
C GLU A 37 -5.77 -5.03 -15.43
N LYS A 38 -7.07 -4.90 -15.15
CA LYS A 38 -8.03 -4.32 -16.10
C LYS A 38 -7.70 -2.86 -16.41
N VAL A 39 -7.38 -2.08 -15.37
CA VAL A 39 -6.97 -0.67 -15.52
C VAL A 39 -5.74 -0.56 -16.42
N ARG A 40 -4.78 -1.46 -16.25
CA ARG A 40 -3.59 -1.56 -17.09
C ARG A 40 -3.92 -1.97 -18.53
N GLU A 41 -4.80 -2.96 -18.74
CA GLU A 41 -5.25 -3.38 -20.07
C GLU A 41 -6.03 -2.27 -20.82
N GLU A 42 -6.76 -1.43 -20.09
CA GLU A 42 -7.45 -0.26 -20.63
C GLU A 42 -6.47 0.88 -21.00
N GLY A 43 -5.23 0.85 -20.50
CA GLY A 43 -4.19 1.85 -20.77
C GLY A 43 -4.36 3.17 -20.02
N ASP A 44 -5.35 3.29 -19.14
CA ASP A 44 -5.61 4.49 -18.33
C ASP A 44 -5.07 4.29 -16.90
N LEU A 45 -3.80 4.64 -16.69
CA LEU A 45 -3.14 4.51 -15.39
C LEU A 45 -3.20 5.79 -14.55
N GLY A 46 -4.16 6.68 -14.83
CA GLY A 46 -4.38 7.88 -14.04
C GLY A 46 -4.71 7.57 -12.59
N ASP A 47 -4.22 8.39 -11.66
CA ASP A 47 -4.46 8.23 -10.22
C ASP A 47 -5.97 8.15 -9.90
N GLU A 48 -6.81 8.90 -10.63
CA GLU A 48 -8.28 8.84 -10.52
C GLU A 48 -8.84 7.48 -10.93
N ARG A 49 -8.29 6.86 -11.98
CA ARG A 49 -8.73 5.55 -12.46
C ARG A 49 -8.36 4.44 -11.48
N ILE A 50 -7.13 4.49 -10.96
CA ILE A 50 -6.66 3.59 -9.91
C ILE A 50 -7.52 3.76 -8.65
N THR A 51 -7.86 5.00 -8.28
CA THR A 51 -8.75 5.30 -7.15
C THR A 51 -10.13 4.70 -7.35
N ALA A 52 -10.71 4.85 -8.54
CA ALA A 52 -12.02 4.30 -8.88
C ALA A 52 -12.03 2.76 -8.83
N ALA A 53 -10.96 2.12 -9.32
CA ALA A 53 -10.78 0.68 -9.26
C ALA A 53 -10.74 0.17 -7.81
N LEU A 54 -9.96 0.81 -6.94
CA LEU A 54 -9.92 0.45 -5.51
C LEU A 54 -11.27 0.69 -4.83
N ARG A 55 -11.96 1.81 -5.13
CA ARG A 55 -13.30 2.08 -4.58
C ARG A 55 -14.32 1.01 -4.94
N ARG A 56 -14.25 0.40 -6.13
CA ARG A 56 -15.14 -0.74 -6.51
C ARG A 56 -14.93 -1.97 -5.64
N LEU A 57 -13.75 -2.13 -5.05
CA LEU A 57 -13.44 -3.19 -4.09
C LEU A 57 -13.81 -2.81 -2.66
N GLY A 58 -14.49 -1.67 -2.45
CA GLY A 58 -14.82 -1.13 -1.13
C GLY A 58 -13.66 -0.41 -0.45
N CYS A 59 -12.52 -0.27 -1.13
CA CYS A 59 -11.33 0.39 -0.61
C CYS A 59 -11.43 1.91 -0.84
N GLY A 60 -11.92 2.64 0.16
CA GLY A 60 -12.06 4.10 0.16
C GLY A 60 -11.03 4.85 1.02
N GLU A 61 -11.26 6.14 1.26
CA GLU A 61 -10.40 6.97 2.12
C GLU A 61 -10.34 6.45 3.57
N GLU A 62 -11.44 5.87 4.06
CA GLU A 62 -11.51 5.21 5.38
C GLU A 62 -10.53 4.01 5.49
N HIS A 63 -10.14 3.43 4.36
CA HIS A 63 -9.16 2.36 4.24
C HIS A 63 -7.74 2.89 4.03
N GLY A 64 -7.52 4.20 4.19
CA GLY A 64 -6.20 4.82 4.05
C GLY A 64 -5.60 4.65 2.66
N VAL A 65 -6.44 4.69 1.62
CA VAL A 65 -5.99 4.63 0.22
C VAL A 65 -5.04 5.80 -0.04
N HIS A 66 -3.89 5.49 -0.61
CA HIS A 66 -2.94 6.48 -1.10
C HIS A 66 -2.43 6.06 -2.46
N ILE A 67 -2.54 6.96 -3.44
CA ILE A 67 -2.12 6.77 -4.83
C ILE A 67 -1.28 7.98 -5.24
N GLY A 68 -0.24 7.73 -6.03
CA GLY A 68 0.54 8.79 -6.66
C GLY A 68 1.68 8.24 -7.49
N HIS A 69 1.87 8.78 -8.69
CA HIS A 69 2.95 8.39 -9.61
C HIS A 69 3.01 6.87 -9.88
N GLY A 70 1.84 6.23 -10.05
CA GLY A 70 1.73 4.78 -10.27
C GLY A 70 1.88 3.93 -9.01
N PHE A 71 2.29 4.49 -7.87
CA PHE A 71 2.22 3.80 -6.59
C PHE A 71 0.78 3.77 -6.08
N TYR A 72 0.40 2.66 -5.45
CA TYR A 72 -0.84 2.55 -4.70
C TYR A 72 -0.61 1.83 -3.36
N SER A 73 -1.43 2.18 -2.37
CA SER A 73 -1.50 1.47 -1.11
C SER A 73 -2.89 1.57 -0.50
N VAL A 74 -3.29 0.52 0.22
CA VAL A 74 -4.60 0.42 0.89
C VAL A 74 -4.50 -0.45 2.13
N TYR A 75 -5.24 -0.11 3.18
CA TYR A 75 -5.44 -0.95 4.35
C TYR A 75 -6.77 -1.71 4.24
N THR A 76 -6.73 -3.04 4.23
CA THR A 76 -7.92 -3.88 4.03
C THR A 76 -8.68 -4.16 5.33
N GLY A 77 -8.29 -3.55 6.45
CA GLY A 77 -8.78 -3.89 7.79
C GLY A 77 -7.90 -4.92 8.51
N ASP A 78 -7.34 -5.88 7.79
CA ASP A 78 -6.44 -6.92 8.33
C ASP A 78 -4.96 -6.66 8.01
N ALA A 79 -4.67 -6.16 6.80
CA ALA A 79 -3.32 -5.99 6.28
C ALA A 79 -3.23 -4.79 5.33
N CYS A 80 -2.00 -4.36 5.05
CA CYS A 80 -1.72 -3.40 4.00
C CYS A 80 -1.43 -4.13 2.69
N VAL A 81 -2.04 -3.66 1.61
CA VAL A 81 -1.72 -4.05 0.24
C VAL A 81 -1.14 -2.83 -0.46
N SER A 82 0.07 -2.94 -1.00
CA SER A 82 0.72 -1.86 -1.72
C SER A 82 1.53 -2.35 -2.91
N GLY A 83 1.81 -1.46 -3.84
CA GLY A 83 2.56 -1.80 -5.04
C GLY A 83 2.61 -0.66 -6.04
N ASN A 84 3.04 -1.00 -7.25
CA ASN A 84 3.09 -0.08 -8.38
C ASN A 84 2.31 -0.66 -9.56
N VAL A 85 1.65 0.23 -10.28
CA VAL A 85 0.99 0.03 -11.56
C VAL A 85 1.72 0.89 -12.59
N SER A 86 2.22 0.24 -13.63
CA SER A 86 2.74 0.87 -14.84
C SER A 86 2.25 0.09 -16.06
N GLU A 87 2.53 0.62 -17.26
CA GLU A 87 2.18 -0.05 -18.52
C GLU A 87 2.87 -1.42 -18.64
N ASP A 88 4.06 -1.58 -18.08
CA ASP A 88 4.86 -2.79 -18.18
C ASP A 88 4.72 -3.72 -16.96
N GLU A 89 4.42 -3.16 -15.79
CA GLU A 89 4.52 -3.88 -14.51
C GLU A 89 3.33 -3.60 -13.60
N LEU A 90 2.81 -4.68 -12.99
CA LEU A 90 1.95 -4.60 -11.82
C LEU A 90 2.59 -5.38 -10.68
N THR A 91 2.98 -4.68 -9.62
CA THR A 91 3.47 -5.29 -8.39
C THR A 91 2.42 -5.20 -7.30
N VAL A 92 2.32 -6.26 -6.49
CA VAL A 92 1.43 -6.30 -5.32
C VAL A 92 2.17 -6.93 -4.16
N ARG A 93 2.13 -6.29 -2.99
CA ARG A 93 2.77 -6.76 -1.76
C ARG A 93 1.82 -6.65 -0.59
N VAL A 94 1.84 -7.66 0.27
CA VAL A 94 1.08 -7.70 1.53
C VAL A 94 2.03 -7.47 2.68
N HIS A 95 1.70 -6.53 3.56
CA HIS A 95 2.52 -6.19 4.70
C HIS A 95 1.69 -5.66 5.88
N GLY A 96 2.30 -5.58 7.06
CA GLY A 96 1.65 -4.94 8.19
C GLY A 96 1.65 -3.42 8.08
N ARG A 97 0.82 -2.76 8.89
CA ARG A 97 0.83 -1.29 9.02
C ARG A 97 2.22 -0.82 9.43
N TYR A 98 2.67 0.32 8.91
CA TYR A 98 3.90 0.94 9.40
C TYR A 98 3.69 1.44 10.83
N ILE A 99 4.68 1.25 11.71
CA ILE A 99 4.63 1.74 13.09
C ILE A 99 4.60 3.27 13.10
N GLU A 100 5.36 3.87 12.18
CA GLU A 100 5.37 5.32 11.92
C GLU A 100 5.06 5.54 10.44
N PRO A 101 3.78 5.63 10.04
CA PRO A 101 3.42 5.89 8.65
C PRO A 101 3.77 7.31 8.23
N GLN A 102 3.86 7.57 6.92
CA GLN A 102 4.09 8.92 6.40
C GLN A 102 2.95 9.87 6.85
N PRO A 103 3.25 10.98 7.53
CA PRO A 103 2.24 11.93 7.94
C PRO A 103 1.38 12.42 6.75
N GLY A 104 0.07 12.54 6.96
CA GLY A 104 -0.88 12.95 5.92
C GLY A 104 -1.25 11.85 4.91
N THR A 105 -0.85 10.60 5.16
CA THR A 105 -1.20 9.45 4.31
C THR A 105 -1.78 8.30 5.15
N GLY A 106 -2.18 7.21 4.48
CA GLY A 106 -2.69 6.01 5.14
C GLY A 106 -1.63 5.21 5.91
N PRO A 107 -2.05 4.24 6.75
CA PRO A 107 -1.15 3.45 7.60
C PRO A 107 -0.23 2.50 6.80
N CYS A 108 -0.40 2.45 5.48
CA CYS A 108 0.31 1.57 4.56
C CYS A 108 1.40 2.28 3.77
N VAL A 109 1.65 3.57 4.02
CA VAL A 109 2.72 4.33 3.37
C VAL A 109 3.91 4.44 4.32
N ARG A 110 5.08 4.03 3.83
CA ARG A 110 6.34 4.14 4.55
C ARG A 110 6.70 5.61 4.73
N ASN A 111 6.97 6.03 5.97
CA ASN A 111 7.53 7.35 6.23
C ASN A 111 8.91 7.48 5.58
N GLN A 112 9.10 8.54 4.78
CA GLN A 112 10.37 8.81 4.09
C GLN A 112 11.40 9.53 4.96
N GLY A 113 11.02 9.99 6.16
CA GLY A 113 11.85 10.76 7.06
C GLY A 113 11.93 12.24 6.63
N GLY A 114 11.76 13.14 7.59
CA GLY A 114 12.04 14.56 7.40
C GLY A 114 13.55 14.80 7.47
N HIS A 115 14.08 15.51 6.48
CA HIS A 115 15.48 15.89 6.36
C HIS A 115 15.87 16.98 7.38
#